data_AF-A0A9E1ZUC3-F1
#
_entry.id   AF-A0A9E1ZUC3-F1
#
_cell.length_a   1.000
_cell.length_b   1.000
_cell.length_c   1.000
_cell.angle_alpha   90.00
_cell.angle_beta   90.00
_cell.angle_gamma   90.00
#
_symmetry.space_group_name_H-M   'P 1'
#
loop_
_entity.id
_entity.type
_entity.pdbx_description
1 polymer ?
#
loop_
_entity_poly.entity_id
_entity_poly.type
_entity_poly.pdbx_seq_one_letter_code
_entity_poly.pdbx_strand_id
1 'polypeptide(L)'
;EFDDPDQAIVFEVAVALHVDRKISDDLFDRAVAQLGKDTVVDLVGILGYYTLISMTLNVFEVPLVNADGADEIRLMPELAEGTLVFGRNTKSP
;
A
#
# COMPACT_ATOMS: atom_id res chain seq x y z
N GLU A 1 9.12 13.24 11.44
CA GLU A 1 10.00 12.54 12.40
C GLU A 1 9.09 11.71 13.29
N PHE A 2 9.46 10.47 13.59
CA PHE A 2 8.65 9.59 14.43
C PHE A 2 9.18 9.67 15.86
N ASP A 3 8.29 9.87 16.83
CA ASP A 3 8.65 9.86 18.25
C ASP A 3 8.91 8.44 18.78
N ASP A 4 8.48 7.43 18.02
CA ASP A 4 8.60 6.01 18.35
C ASP A 4 9.50 5.30 17.31
N PRO A 5 10.61 4.67 17.73
CA PRO A 5 11.49 3.92 16.84
C PRO A 5 10.79 2.76 16.13
N ASP A 6 9.74 2.18 16.71
CA ASP A 6 8.97 1.11 16.07
C ASP A 6 8.18 1.66 14.87
N GLN A 7 7.61 2.85 15.00
CA GLN A 7 6.90 3.50 13.89
C GLN A 7 7.85 3.87 12.76
N ALA A 8 9.06 4.35 13.10
CA ALA A 8 10.08 4.66 12.11
C ALA A 8 10.46 3.44 11.27
N ILE A 9 10.73 2.30 11.92
CA ILE A 9 11.17 1.09 11.21
C ILE A 9 10.01 0.45 10.43
N VAL A 10 8.77 0.48 10.95
CA VAL A 10 7.57 0.04 10.22
C VAL A 10 7.38 0.86 8.96
N PHE A 11 7.51 2.19 9.05
CA PHE A 11 7.38 3.07 7.89
C PHE A 11 8.45 2.79 6.85
N GLU A 12 9.71 2.66 7.25
CA GLU A 12 10.84 2.40 6.34
C GLU A 12 10.66 1.08 5.59
N VAL A 13 10.26 0.00 6.30
CA VAL A 13 9.94 -1.31 5.70
C VAL A 13 8.76 -1.21 4.75
N ALA A 14 7.68 -0.52 5.15
CA ALA A 14 6.48 -0.39 4.32
C ALA A 14 6.76 0.36 3.01
N VAL A 15 7.53 1.46 3.08
CA VAL A 15 7.93 2.25 1.91
C VAL A 15 8.81 1.42 0.98
N ALA A 16 9.84 0.77 1.50
CA ALA A 16 10.75 -0.06 0.69
C ALA A 16 9.99 -1.20 -0.04
N LEU A 17 9.05 -1.87 0.64
CA LEU A 17 8.26 -2.94 0.02
C LEU A 17 7.28 -2.44 -1.05
N HIS A 18 6.67 -1.28 -0.88
CA HIS A 18 5.70 -0.75 -1.87
C HIS A 18 6.38 -0.07 -3.06
N VAL A 19 7.46 0.67 -2.82
CA VAL A 19 8.17 1.46 -3.83
C VAL A 19 9.22 0.61 -4.55
N ASP A 20 10.17 0.06 -3.79
CA ASP A 20 11.32 -0.66 -4.36
C ASP A 20 11.03 -2.15 -4.59
N ARG A 21 9.91 -2.64 -4.06
CA ARG A 21 9.48 -4.06 -4.11
C ARG A 21 10.49 -5.03 -3.47
N LYS A 22 11.41 -4.51 -2.66
CA LYS A 22 12.44 -5.25 -1.94
C LYS A 22 12.91 -4.47 -0.72
N ILE A 23 13.50 -5.16 0.24
CA ILE A 23 14.22 -4.56 1.35
C ILE A 23 15.69 -5.01 1.28
N SER A 24 16.61 -4.16 1.75
CA SER A 24 18.00 -4.53 1.93
C SER A 24 18.21 -5.36 3.19
N ASP A 25 19.26 -6.19 3.21
CA ASP A 25 19.61 -7.00 4.38
C ASP A 25 19.79 -6.16 5.66
N ASP A 26 20.44 -4.99 5.56
CA ASP A 26 20.59 -4.05 6.69
C ASP A 26 19.24 -3.64 7.30
N LEU A 27 18.28 -3.30 6.45
CA LEU A 27 16.94 -2.89 6.88
C LEU A 27 16.17 -4.07 7.48
N PHE A 28 16.31 -5.26 6.92
CA PHE A 28 15.71 -6.46 7.48
C PHE A 28 16.27 -6.77 8.87
N ASP A 29 17.59 -6.74 9.03
CA ASP A 29 18.26 -7.02 10.30
C ASP A 29 17.87 -5.99 11.36
N ARG A 30 17.82 -4.71 11.01
CA ARG A 30 17.32 -3.63 11.88
C ARG A 30 15.86 -3.83 12.27
N ALA A 31 14.99 -4.20 11.33
CA ALA A 31 13.59 -4.45 11.59
C ALA A 31 13.38 -5.65 12.52
N VAL A 32 14.13 -6.74 12.33
CA VAL A 32 14.07 -7.91 13.21
C VAL A 32 14.63 -7.58 14.60
N ALA A 33 15.68 -6.78 14.69
CA ALA A 33 16.25 -6.36 15.97
C ALA A 33 15.30 -5.47 16.77
N GLN A 34 14.56 -4.59 16.10
CA GLN A 34 13.64 -3.65 16.73
C GLN A 34 12.29 -4.28 17.07
N LEU A 35 11.67 -4.98 16.11
CA LEU A 35 10.29 -5.49 16.21
C LEU A 35 10.20 -6.98 16.56
N GLY A 36 11.26 -7.75 16.31
CA GLY A 36 11.22 -9.21 16.34
C GLY A 36 10.74 -9.83 15.04
N LYS A 37 11.19 -11.07 14.78
CA LYS A 37 10.96 -11.76 13.51
C LYS A 37 9.48 -12.02 13.22
N ASP A 38 8.71 -12.44 14.22
CA ASP A 38 7.28 -12.76 14.04
C ASP A 38 6.48 -11.51 13.66
N THR A 39 6.74 -10.38 14.34
CA THR A 39 6.12 -9.09 14.01
C THR A 39 6.49 -8.60 12.61
N VAL A 40 7.73 -8.82 12.16
CA VAL A 40 8.13 -8.51 10.78
C VAL A 40 7.38 -9.37 9.77
N VAL A 41 7.16 -10.66 10.05
CA VAL A 41 6.35 -11.55 9.20
C VAL A 41 4.91 -11.06 9.11
N ASP A 42 4.30 -10.71 10.24
CA ASP A 42 2.94 -10.16 10.29
C ASP A 42 2.83 -8.84 9.53
N LEU A 43 3.81 -7.95 9.68
CA LEU A 43 3.89 -6.68 8.95
C LEU A 43 3.87 -6.92 7.44
N VAL A 44 4.76 -7.79 6.92
CA VAL A 44 4.80 -8.12 5.49
C VAL A 44 3.47 -8.70 5.02
N GLY A 45 2.86 -9.58 5.82
CA GLY A 45 1.56 -10.18 5.52
C GLY A 45 0.44 -9.14 5.38
N ILE A 46 0.34 -8.21 6.32
CA ILE A 46 -0.67 -7.14 6.31
C ILE A 46 -0.47 -6.20 5.11
N LEU A 47 0.77 -5.78 4.84
CA LEU A 47 1.09 -4.91 3.70
C LEU A 47 0.68 -5.58 2.37
N GLY A 48 1.02 -6.85 2.19
CA GLY A 48 0.63 -7.62 1.01
C GLY A 48 -0.89 -7.80 0.87
N TYR A 49 -1.57 -8.12 1.96
CA TYR A 49 -3.02 -8.32 1.99
C TYR A 49 -3.79 -7.07 1.53
N TYR A 50 -3.47 -5.91 2.10
CA TYR A 50 -4.12 -4.65 1.71
C TYR A 50 -3.73 -4.19 0.31
N THR A 51 -2.50 -4.48 -0.13
CA THR A 51 -2.09 -4.22 -1.53
C THR A 51 -2.95 -5.03 -2.50
N LEU A 52 -3.16 -6.33 -2.24
CA LEU A 52 -3.99 -7.19 -3.08
C LEU A 52 -5.44 -6.70 -3.16
N ILE A 53 -6.03 -6.35 -2.01
CA ILE A 53 -7.39 -5.79 -1.97
C ILE A 53 -7.45 -4.51 -2.77
N SER A 54 -6.52 -3.57 -2.53
CA SER A 54 -6.50 -2.28 -3.23
C SER A 54 -6.35 -2.45 -4.74
N MET A 55 -5.47 -3.34 -5.20
CA MET A 55 -5.34 -3.66 -6.62
C MET A 55 -6.65 -4.22 -7.20
N THR A 56 -7.34 -5.09 -6.46
CA THR A 56 -8.61 -5.68 -6.88
C THR A 56 -9.69 -4.60 -6.99
N LEU A 57 -9.87 -3.77 -5.96
CA LEU A 57 -10.83 -2.68 -5.96
C LEU A 57 -10.56 -1.68 -7.09
N ASN A 58 -9.30 -1.32 -7.32
CA ASN A 58 -8.90 -0.40 -8.38
C ASN A 58 -9.18 -0.97 -9.78
N VAL A 59 -8.88 -2.26 -10.02
CA VAL A 59 -9.10 -2.91 -11.34
C VAL A 59 -10.58 -3.04 -11.68
N PHE A 60 -11.43 -3.23 -10.66
CA PHE A 60 -12.87 -3.37 -10.85
C PHE A 60 -13.65 -2.07 -10.62
N GLU A 61 -12.96 -0.94 -10.43
CA GLU A 61 -13.55 0.39 -10.19
C GLU A 61 -14.66 0.35 -9.13
N VAL A 62 -14.40 -0.35 -8.02
CA VAL A 62 -15.40 -0.54 -6.98
C VAL A 62 -15.68 0.79 -6.28
N PRO A 63 -16.94 1.27 -6.24
CA PRO A 63 -17.27 2.53 -5.59
C PRO A 63 -17.05 2.40 -4.07
N LEU A 64 -16.34 3.35 -3.48
CA LEU A 64 -16.26 3.43 -2.03
C LEU A 64 -17.51 4.10 -1.49
N VAL A 65 -18.22 3.39 -0.63
CA VAL A 65 -19.39 3.90 0.08
C VAL A 65 -18.90 4.48 1.41
N ASN A 66 -19.21 5.75 1.66
CA ASN A 66 -18.97 6.37 2.96
C ASN A 66 -19.89 5.77 4.03
N ALA A 67 -19.50 5.88 5.30
CA ALA A 67 -20.30 5.36 6.41
C ALA A 67 -21.70 5.98 6.53
N ASP A 68 -21.93 7.13 5.89
CA ASP A 68 -23.22 7.82 5.79
C ASP A 68 -24.05 7.44 4.54
N GLY A 69 -23.55 6.53 3.70
CA GLY A 69 -24.24 6.06 2.50
C GLY A 69 -24.23 7.06 1.33
N ALA A 70 -23.47 8.15 1.41
CA ALA A 70 -23.27 9.06 0.28
C ALA A 70 -22.24 8.46 -0.71
N ASP A 71 -22.63 8.42 -1.98
CA ASP A 71 -21.85 7.83 -3.06
C ASP A 71 -20.44 8.46 -3.22
N GLU A 72 -19.48 7.55 -3.34
CA GLU A 72 -18.14 7.62 -3.94
C GLU A 72 -17.08 8.52 -3.29
N ILE A 73 -16.29 7.93 -2.38
CA ILE A 73 -14.84 8.22 -2.41
C ILE A 73 -14.29 7.52 -3.66
N ARG A 74 -14.11 8.26 -4.74
CA ARG A 74 -13.31 7.75 -5.86
C ARG A 74 -11.90 7.55 -5.36
N LEU A 75 -11.50 6.30 -5.10
CA LEU A 75 -10.11 5.93 -4.94
C LEU A 75 -9.40 6.33 -6.23
N MET A 76 -8.74 7.50 -6.18
CA MET A 76 -7.85 8.10 -7.20
C MET A 76 -8.48 9.04 -8.25
N PRO A 77 -8.63 10.34 -7.95
CA PRO A 77 -8.70 11.39 -8.98
C PRO A 77 -7.30 11.85 -9.47
N GLU A 78 -6.22 11.55 -8.74
CA GLU A 78 -4.91 12.20 -8.95
C GLU A 78 -3.87 11.41 -9.78
N LEU A 79 -4.24 10.33 -10.47
CA LEU A 79 -3.33 9.66 -11.45
C LEU A 79 -3.62 10.04 -12.91
N ALA A 80 -4.43 11.08 -13.13
CA ALA A 80 -4.70 11.61 -14.46
C ALA A 80 -3.46 12.28 -15.10
N GLU A 81 -2.45 12.65 -14.32
CA GLU A 81 -1.23 13.30 -14.82
C GLU A 81 0.03 12.53 -14.40
N GLY A 82 0.33 11.45 -15.10
CA GLY A 82 1.67 10.85 -15.10
C GLY A 82 1.73 9.42 -14.60
N THR A 83 1.64 8.50 -15.56
CA THR A 83 2.30 7.18 -15.49
C THR A 83 1.75 6.20 -14.45
N LEU A 84 0.56 5.65 -14.72
CA LEU A 84 0.29 4.21 -14.81
C LEU A 84 -1.18 4.01 -15.19
N VAL A 85 -1.47 4.13 -16.48
CA VAL A 85 -2.79 3.83 -17.05
C VAL A 85 -2.95 2.31 -17.12
N PHE A 86 -3.58 1.71 -16.11
CA PHE A 86 -4.28 0.43 -16.23
C PHE A 86 -5.80 0.62 -16.29
N GLY A 87 -6.27 1.77 -16.78
CA GLY A 87 -7.66 1.95 -17.20
C GLY A 87 -7.84 1.40 -18.61
N ARG A 88 -8.79 0.48 -18.82
CA ARG A 88 -9.18 0.09 -20.18
C ARG A 88 -9.71 1.33 -20.88
N ASN A 89 -9.00 1.75 -21.94
CA ASN A 89 -9.50 2.74 -22.88
C ASN A 89 -10.71 2.13 -23.61
N THR A 90 -11.91 2.33 -23.08
CA THR A 90 -13.15 2.01 -23.78
C THR A 90 -13.40 3.09 -24.84
N LYS A 91 -12.66 3.02 -25.95
CA LYS A 91 -13.14 3.63 -27.18
C LYS A 91 -14.46 2.93 -27.54
N SER A 92 -15.57 3.61 -27.29
CA SER A 92 -16.87 3.23 -27.84
C SER A 92 -16.87 3.42 -29.36
N PRO A 93 -17.52 2.52 -30.12
CA PRO A 93 -17.65 2.62 -31.58
C PRO A 93 -18.53 3.78 -32.04
#